data_AF-Q386U8-F1
#
_entry.id   AF-Q386U8-F1
#
_cell.length_a   1.000
_cell.length_b   1.000
_cell.length_c   1.000
_cell.angle_alpha   90.00
_cell.angle_beta   90.00
_cell.angle_gamma   90.00
#
_symmetry.space_group_name_H-M   'P 1'
#
loop_
_entity.id
_entity.type
_entity.pdbx_description
1 polymer ?
#
loop_
_entity_poly.entity_id
_entity_poly.type
_entity_poly.pdbx_seq_one_letter_code
_entity_poly.pdbx_strand_id
1 'polypeptide(L)'
;MSFMSLFQRERPEEAMRKYKRGLDRTVVELDRERNKLQQQESRTTIEMKKMAKQDQIDSVRILARDLVRTRKYQQKLYRMRAQIQGVALRIQTMQSTAQMASAMKGVAKSMASMNRSMNLPQMQRVMQEFEKQNELMGMKEEMMNDMIDDVMDDEGEEEDETELEIQKVMDEAGLEFKNKVGVADSALPKQGANDVGEDKELDARVAALRAAMK
;
A
#
# COMPACT_ATOMS: atom_id res chain seq x y z
N MET A 1 32.51 -22.36 36.58
CA MET A 1 32.48 -22.87 35.20
C MET A 1 31.72 -21.91 34.29
N SER A 2 32.35 -20.79 33.91
CA SER A 2 31.76 -19.78 33.03
C SER A 2 32.34 -19.93 31.61
N PHE A 3 32.01 -21.03 30.94
CA PHE A 3 32.54 -21.36 29.60
C PHE A 3 31.46 -21.71 28.57
N MET A 4 30.21 -21.27 28.78
CA MET A 4 29.11 -21.48 27.83
C MET A 4 28.47 -20.20 27.29
N SER A 5 29.07 -19.03 27.46
CA SER A 5 28.50 -17.76 26.95
C SER A 5 29.02 -17.31 25.57
N LEU A 6 29.95 -18.04 24.94
CA LEU A 6 30.61 -17.53 23.71
C LEU A 6 29.99 -17.98 22.37
N PHE A 7 28.99 -18.86 22.36
CA PHE A 7 28.39 -19.38 21.12
C PHE A 7 26.93 -18.98 20.88
N GLN A 8 26.43 -17.97 21.59
CA GLN A 8 25.17 -17.32 21.21
C GLN A 8 25.40 -16.40 20.01
N ARG A 9 25.58 -16.98 18.82
CA ARG A 9 25.27 -16.25 17.59
C ARG A 9 23.77 -15.97 17.65
N GLU A 10 23.38 -14.69 17.76
CA GLU A 10 21.98 -14.25 17.69
C GLU A 10 21.30 -15.04 16.56
N ARG A 11 20.19 -15.72 16.85
CA ARG A 11 19.46 -16.44 15.80
C ARG A 11 19.04 -15.41 14.74
N PRO A 12 19.04 -15.75 13.43
CA PRO A 12 18.68 -14.80 12.37
C PRO A 12 17.34 -14.09 12.64
N GLU A 13 16.37 -14.80 13.21
CA GLU A 13 15.08 -14.26 13.62
C GLU A 13 15.19 -13.16 14.69
N GLU A 14 16.06 -13.34 15.68
CA GLU A 14 16.27 -12.35 16.75
C GLU A 14 16.94 -11.09 16.20
N ALA A 15 17.92 -11.25 15.31
CA ALA A 15 18.57 -10.15 14.61
C ALA A 15 17.52 -9.35 13.79
N MET A 16 16.67 -10.02 13.01
CA MET A 16 15.60 -9.36 12.25
C MET A 16 14.62 -8.59 13.14
N ARG A 17 14.22 -9.17 14.29
CA ARG A 17 13.34 -8.47 15.26
C ARG A 17 14.01 -7.22 15.83
N LYS A 18 15.31 -7.28 16.12
CA LYS A 18 16.11 -6.14 16.60
C LYS A 18 16.20 -5.05 15.54
N TYR A 19 16.45 -5.40 14.28
CA TYR A 19 16.46 -4.46 13.17
C TYR A 19 15.09 -3.79 12.97
N LYS A 20 13.99 -4.56 12.97
CA LYS A 20 12.64 -4.00 12.89
C LYS A 20 12.38 -2.97 13.99
N ARG A 21 12.73 -3.29 15.24
CA ARG A 21 12.60 -2.32 16.36
C ARG A 21 13.45 -1.07 16.16
N GLY A 22 14.64 -1.20 15.56
CA GLY A 22 15.48 -0.08 15.18
C GLY A 22 14.78 0.82 14.16
N LEU A 23 14.24 0.24 13.09
CA LEU A 23 13.47 0.95 12.08
C LEU A 23 12.24 1.65 12.66
N ASP A 24 11.47 0.97 13.52
CA ASP A 24 10.29 1.54 14.18
C ASP A 24 10.67 2.78 15.03
N ARG A 25 11.84 2.77 15.69
CA ARG A 25 12.35 3.94 16.42
C ARG A 25 12.73 5.08 15.46
N THR A 26 13.40 4.77 14.36
CA THR A 26 13.74 5.77 13.34
C THR A 26 12.50 6.44 12.76
N VAL A 27 11.41 5.70 12.53
CA VAL A 27 10.11 6.28 12.12
C VAL A 27 9.62 7.33 13.12
N VAL A 28 9.66 7.02 14.43
CA VAL A 28 9.24 7.94 15.49
C VAL A 28 10.13 9.18 15.55
N GLU A 29 11.44 9.02 15.35
CA GLU A 29 12.40 10.14 15.31
C GLU A 29 12.14 11.06 14.12
N LEU A 30 11.91 10.51 12.93
CA LEU A 30 11.54 11.26 11.73
C LEU A 30 10.23 12.03 11.92
N ASP A 31 9.22 11.41 12.54
CA ASP A 31 7.94 12.07 12.82
C ASP A 31 8.11 13.24 13.81
N ARG A 32 8.94 13.06 14.85
CA ARG A 32 9.27 14.14 15.79
C ARG A 32 10.02 15.28 15.12
N GLU A 33 10.98 14.97 14.26
CA GLU A 33 11.73 15.96 13.50
C GLU A 33 10.82 16.75 12.55
N ARG A 34 9.97 16.06 11.80
CA ARG A 34 8.97 16.68 10.91
C ARG A 34 8.06 17.63 11.69
N ASN A 35 7.55 17.22 12.85
CA ASN A 35 6.67 18.05 13.67
C ASN A 35 7.37 19.33 14.18
N LYS A 36 8.66 19.25 14.53
CA LYS A 36 9.45 20.43 14.89
C LYS A 36 9.59 21.40 13.71
N LEU A 37 9.84 20.88 12.52
CA LEU A 37 9.95 21.69 11.30
C LEU A 37 8.61 22.34 10.92
N GLN A 38 7.48 21.66 11.14
CA GLN A 38 6.15 22.24 10.93
C GLN A 38 5.89 23.41 11.89
N GLN A 39 6.28 23.27 13.16
CA GLN A 39 6.19 24.37 14.12
C GLN A 39 7.11 25.54 13.72
N GLN A 40 8.33 25.25 13.27
CA GLN A 40 9.25 26.27 12.76
C GLN A 40 8.66 26.99 11.53
N GLU A 41 8.10 26.25 10.57
CA GLU A 41 7.41 26.82 9.41
C GLU A 41 6.28 27.78 9.82
N SER A 42 5.46 27.39 10.81
CA SER A 42 4.38 28.26 11.29
C SER A 42 4.91 29.58 11.88
N ARG A 43 6.03 29.54 12.63
CA ARG A 43 6.67 30.72 13.21
C ARG A 43 7.29 31.61 12.15
N THR A 44 8.04 31.02 11.21
CA THR A 44 8.63 31.76 10.07
C THR A 44 7.55 32.44 9.24
N THR A 45 6.41 31.78 9.04
CA THR A 45 5.27 32.37 8.31
C THR A 45 4.68 33.59 9.04
N ILE A 46 4.58 33.55 10.37
CA ILE A 46 4.12 34.69 11.18
C ILE A 46 5.13 35.84 11.13
N GLU A 47 6.42 35.54 11.24
CA GLU A 47 7.49 36.53 11.16
C GLU A 47 7.54 37.22 9.79
N MET A 48 7.44 36.44 8.70
CA MET A 48 7.32 36.98 7.34
C MET A 48 6.13 37.93 7.21
N LYS A 49 4.97 37.59 7.78
CA LYS A 49 3.79 38.48 7.79
C LYS A 49 4.06 39.78 8.55
N LYS A 50 4.82 39.74 9.65
CA LYS A 50 5.20 40.93 10.42
C LYS A 50 6.19 41.81 9.64
N MET A 51 7.23 41.23 9.06
CA MET A 51 8.22 41.96 8.26
C MET A 51 7.62 42.57 6.99
N ALA A 52 6.67 41.87 6.35
CA ALA A 52 5.94 42.40 5.20
C ALA A 52 5.11 43.65 5.56
N LYS A 53 4.50 43.70 6.74
CA LYS A 53 3.80 44.91 7.23
C LYS A 53 4.74 46.07 7.55
N GLN A 54 6.03 45.79 7.77
CA GLN A 54 7.07 46.79 8.02
C GLN A 54 7.82 47.17 6.73
N ASP A 55 7.33 46.74 5.57
CA ASP A 55 7.91 46.97 4.25
C ASP A 55 9.36 46.44 4.09
N GLN A 56 9.74 45.45 4.90
CA GLN A 56 11.06 44.81 4.86
C GLN A 56 11.10 43.67 3.83
N ILE A 57 10.90 44.00 2.55
CA ILE A 57 10.73 43.02 1.47
C ILE A 57 11.96 42.11 1.28
N ASP A 58 13.19 42.63 1.42
CA ASP A 58 14.39 41.81 1.27
C ASP A 58 14.52 40.75 2.36
N SER A 59 14.21 41.09 3.61
CA SER A 59 14.14 40.15 4.73
C SER A 59 13.09 39.06 4.49
N VAL A 60 11.90 39.46 4.03
CA VAL A 60 10.81 38.53 3.67
C VAL A 60 11.26 37.56 2.56
N ARG A 61 11.99 38.06 1.55
CA ARG A 61 12.51 37.22 0.45
C ARG A 61 13.53 36.19 0.96
N ILE A 62 14.40 36.55 1.90
CA ILE A 62 15.36 35.62 2.50
C ILE A 62 14.61 34.51 3.28
N LEU A 63 13.67 34.90 4.16
CA LEU A 63 12.86 33.95 4.93
C LEU A 63 12.00 33.05 4.05
N ALA A 64 11.44 33.58 2.96
CA ALA A 64 10.65 32.79 2.00
C ALA A 64 11.47 31.66 1.36
N ARG A 65 12.73 31.93 0.99
CA ARG A 65 13.62 30.90 0.45
C ARG A 65 13.92 29.82 1.49
N ASP A 66 14.13 30.21 2.74
CA ASP A 66 14.34 29.27 3.85
C ASP A 66 13.10 28.41 4.11
N LEU A 67 11.90 29.01 4.04
CA LEU A 67 10.63 28.30 4.16
C LEU A 67 10.46 27.24 3.07
N VAL A 68 10.78 27.56 1.81
CA VAL A 68 10.72 26.59 0.70
C VAL A 68 11.70 25.42 0.93
N ARG A 69 12.91 25.68 1.43
CA ARG A 69 13.87 24.63 1.79
C ARG A 69 13.32 23.73 2.91
N THR A 70 12.74 24.34 3.94
CA THR A 70 12.10 23.64 5.06
C THR A 70 10.98 22.71 4.57
N ARG A 71 10.10 23.19 3.69
CA ARG A 71 9.02 22.36 3.09
C ARG A 71 9.56 21.18 2.31
N LYS A 72 10.57 21.40 1.46
CA LYS A 72 11.23 20.31 0.71
C LYS A 72 11.84 19.27 1.66
N TYR A 73 12.43 19.73 2.75
CA TYR A 73 13.01 18.84 3.76
C TYR A 73 11.92 18.03 4.50
N GLN A 74 10.80 18.65 4.89
CA GLN A 74 9.66 17.92 5.46
C GLN A 74 9.11 16.84 4.52
N GLN A 75 8.97 17.14 3.22
CA GLN A 75 8.56 16.15 2.22
C GLN A 75 9.56 15.00 2.10
N LYS A 76 10.88 15.30 2.15
CA LYS A 76 11.92 14.28 2.16
C LYS A 76 11.82 13.36 3.37
N LEU A 77 11.62 13.91 4.58
CA LEU A 77 11.40 13.12 5.80
C LEU A 77 10.17 12.22 5.66
N TYR A 78 9.07 12.72 5.07
CA TYR A 78 7.86 11.92 4.85
C TYR A 78 8.10 10.74 3.90
N ARG A 79 8.82 10.94 2.80
CA ARG A 79 9.20 9.86 1.88
C ARG A 79 10.12 8.83 2.55
N MET A 80 11.12 9.30 3.30
CA MET A 80 12.02 8.42 4.04
C MET A 80 11.27 7.58 5.08
N ARG A 81 10.32 8.18 5.79
CA ARG A 81 9.43 7.48 6.74
C ARG A 81 8.66 6.36 6.03
N ALA A 82 8.00 6.66 4.91
CA ALA A 82 7.25 5.68 4.14
C ALA A 82 8.13 4.52 3.65
N GLN A 83 9.35 4.82 3.16
CA GLN A 83 10.32 3.80 2.75
C GLN A 83 10.72 2.88 3.92
N ILE A 84 11.01 3.46 5.09
CA ILE A 84 11.36 2.67 6.29
C ILE A 84 10.18 1.79 6.71
N GLN A 85 8.95 2.31 6.68
CA GLN A 85 7.75 1.51 6.96
C GLN A 85 7.59 0.36 5.97
N GLY A 86 7.81 0.60 4.67
CA GLY A 86 7.81 -0.45 3.65
C GLY A 86 8.86 -1.54 3.92
N VAL A 87 10.07 -1.16 4.33
CA VAL A 87 11.12 -2.13 4.72
C VAL A 87 10.72 -2.90 5.98
N ALA A 88 10.13 -2.24 6.98
CA ALA A 88 9.66 -2.89 8.21
C ALA A 88 8.56 -3.93 7.92
N LEU A 89 7.65 -3.61 6.99
CA LEU A 89 6.63 -4.56 6.51
C LEU A 89 7.26 -5.73 5.78
N ARG A 90 8.22 -5.51 4.88
CA ARG A 90 8.96 -6.59 4.20
C ARG A 90 9.65 -7.52 5.19
N ILE A 91 10.29 -6.97 6.23
CA ILE A 91 10.90 -7.78 7.30
C ILE A 91 9.84 -8.62 8.02
N GLN A 92 8.67 -8.06 8.30
CA GLN A 92 7.56 -8.78 8.94
C GLN A 92 7.03 -9.91 8.06
N THR A 93 6.82 -9.65 6.76
CA THR A 93 6.41 -10.68 5.79
C THR A 93 7.45 -11.78 5.67
N MET A 94 8.74 -11.45 5.64
CA MET A 94 9.81 -12.45 5.65
C MET A 94 9.82 -13.30 6.92
N GLN A 95 9.47 -12.73 8.07
CA GLN A 95 9.35 -13.49 9.32
C GLN A 95 8.16 -14.46 9.29
N SER A 96 7.00 -14.02 8.80
CA SER A 96 5.83 -14.89 8.69
C SER A 96 6.04 -16.01 7.67
N THR A 97 6.68 -15.72 6.53
CA THR A 97 7.01 -16.77 5.53
C THR A 97 8.04 -17.77 6.07
N ALA A 98 9.05 -17.31 6.81
CA ALA A 98 10.00 -18.21 7.46
C ALA A 98 9.33 -19.11 8.52
N GLN A 99 8.40 -18.57 9.31
CA GLN A 99 7.61 -19.34 10.28
C GLN A 99 6.72 -20.38 9.59
N MET A 100 6.05 -19.98 8.51
CA MET A 100 5.25 -20.89 7.68
C MET A 100 6.11 -22.02 7.10
N ALA A 101 7.29 -21.71 6.55
CA ALA A 101 8.22 -22.70 6.03
C ALA A 101 8.69 -23.69 7.13
N SER A 102 8.94 -23.20 8.34
CA SER A 102 9.29 -24.04 9.49
C SER A 102 8.14 -24.97 9.90
N ALA A 103 6.91 -24.45 9.95
CA ALA A 103 5.71 -25.23 10.23
C ALA A 103 5.48 -26.31 9.14
N MET A 104 5.58 -25.93 7.86
CA MET A 104 5.47 -26.82 6.71
C MET A 104 6.55 -27.92 6.73
N LYS A 105 7.78 -27.59 7.15
CA LYS A 105 8.84 -28.60 7.35
C LYS A 105 8.46 -29.62 8.44
N GLY A 106 7.82 -29.16 9.52
CA GLY A 106 7.26 -30.03 10.56
C GLY A 106 6.18 -30.96 10.01
N VAL A 107 5.24 -30.42 9.23
CA VAL A 107 4.19 -31.19 8.55
C VAL A 107 4.79 -32.22 7.60
N ALA A 108 5.75 -31.83 6.75
CA ALA A 108 6.43 -32.74 5.82
C ALA A 108 7.16 -33.87 6.56
N LYS A 109 7.81 -33.58 7.69
CA LYS A 109 8.46 -34.61 8.52
C LYS A 109 7.44 -35.58 9.13
N SER A 110 6.30 -35.07 9.60
CA SER A 110 5.20 -35.90 10.10
C SER A 110 4.58 -36.76 9.00
N MET A 111 4.35 -36.20 7.81
CA MET A 111 3.89 -36.95 6.64
C MET A 111 4.91 -38.01 6.20
N ALA A 112 6.20 -37.70 6.18
CA ALA A 112 7.24 -38.68 5.87
C ALA A 112 7.27 -39.83 6.88
N SER A 113 7.06 -39.53 8.18
CA SER A 113 6.93 -40.56 9.22
C SER A 113 5.68 -41.40 9.03
N MET A 114 4.54 -40.77 8.71
CA MET A 114 3.28 -41.47 8.42
C MET A 114 3.45 -42.39 7.21
N ASN A 115 4.05 -41.90 6.12
CA ASN A 115 4.30 -42.66 4.91
C ASN A 115 5.17 -43.91 5.17
N ARG A 116 6.13 -43.85 6.12
CA ARG A 116 6.91 -45.05 6.53
C ARG A 116 6.10 -46.07 7.33
N SER A 117 5.07 -45.61 8.04
CA SER A 117 4.16 -46.47 8.81
C SER A 117 2.92 -46.92 8.03
N MET A 118 2.65 -46.31 6.87
CA MET A 118 1.55 -46.71 6.00
C MET A 118 1.79 -48.12 5.49
N ASN A 119 0.87 -49.02 5.83
CA ASN A 119 0.93 -50.42 5.47
C ASN A 119 0.60 -50.54 3.97
N LEU A 120 1.64 -50.67 3.11
CA LEU A 120 1.51 -50.73 1.64
C LEU A 120 0.35 -51.61 1.13
N PRO A 121 0.07 -52.79 1.69
CA PRO A 121 -1.05 -53.63 1.26
C PRO A 121 -2.44 -53.03 1.53
N GLN A 122 -2.62 -52.30 2.64
CA GLN A 122 -3.88 -51.57 2.89
C GLN A 122 -4.02 -50.41 1.91
N MET A 123 -2.91 -49.72 1.62
CA MET A 123 -2.89 -48.61 0.67
C MET A 123 -3.23 -49.06 -0.76
N GLN A 124 -2.76 -50.24 -1.20
CA GLN A 124 -3.13 -50.79 -2.52
C GLN A 124 -4.64 -51.03 -2.65
N ARG A 125 -5.33 -51.54 -1.61
CA ARG A 125 -6.79 -51.71 -1.65
C ARG A 125 -7.52 -50.38 -1.68
N VAL A 126 -7.10 -49.43 -0.84
CA VAL A 126 -7.69 -48.08 -0.82
C VAL A 126 -7.46 -47.35 -2.13
N MET A 127 -6.29 -47.53 -2.79
CA MET A 127 -6.02 -46.95 -4.11
C MET A 127 -6.98 -47.52 -5.18
N GLN A 128 -7.24 -48.83 -5.19
CA GLN A 128 -8.23 -49.41 -6.13
C GLN A 128 -9.65 -48.88 -5.90
N GLU A 129 -10.06 -48.70 -4.65
CA GLU A 129 -11.36 -48.08 -4.32
C GLU A 129 -11.39 -46.58 -4.64
N PHE A 130 -10.28 -45.88 -4.47
CA PHE A 130 -10.13 -44.47 -4.78
C PHE A 130 -10.14 -44.23 -6.30
N GLU A 131 -9.39 -44.99 -7.11
CA GLU A 131 -9.42 -44.88 -8.57
C GLU A 131 -10.85 -44.96 -9.10
N LYS A 132 -11.64 -45.89 -8.55
CA LYS A 132 -13.07 -46.03 -8.88
C LYS A 132 -13.92 -44.82 -8.47
N GLN A 133 -13.60 -44.14 -7.38
CA GLN A 133 -14.29 -42.90 -6.95
C GLN A 133 -13.76 -41.65 -7.68
N ASN A 134 -12.49 -41.65 -8.04
CA ASN A 134 -11.83 -40.53 -8.70
C ASN A 134 -12.20 -40.47 -10.19
N GLU A 135 -12.41 -41.61 -10.86
CA GLU A 135 -13.08 -41.61 -12.17
C GLU A 135 -14.48 -40.98 -12.09
N LEU A 136 -15.22 -41.25 -11.02
CA LEU A 136 -16.53 -40.65 -10.79
C LEU A 136 -16.46 -39.15 -10.43
N MET A 137 -15.36 -38.70 -9.81
CA MET A 137 -15.18 -37.30 -9.41
C MET A 137 -14.54 -36.45 -10.50
N GLY A 138 -13.62 -36.99 -11.31
CA GLY A 138 -13.02 -36.32 -12.46
C GLY A 138 -14.07 -35.90 -13.49
N MET A 139 -15.12 -36.72 -13.67
CA MET A 139 -16.29 -36.32 -14.48
C MET A 139 -17.06 -35.12 -13.90
N LYS A 140 -16.95 -34.84 -12.60
CA LYS A 140 -17.58 -33.68 -11.94
C LYS A 140 -16.66 -32.48 -11.87
N GLU A 141 -15.36 -32.69 -11.69
CA GLU A 141 -14.36 -31.64 -11.65
C GLU A 141 -14.13 -31.01 -13.02
N GLU A 142 -14.14 -31.78 -14.11
CA GLU A 142 -14.16 -31.17 -15.46
C GLU A 142 -15.39 -30.25 -15.61
N MET A 143 -16.55 -30.68 -15.13
CA MET A 143 -17.76 -29.87 -15.16
C MET A 143 -17.72 -28.64 -14.24
N MET A 144 -16.83 -28.61 -13.24
CA MET A 144 -16.72 -27.54 -12.25
C MET A 144 -15.55 -26.59 -12.53
N ASN A 145 -14.44 -27.08 -13.08
CA ASN A 145 -13.34 -26.25 -13.57
C ASN A 145 -13.79 -25.39 -14.75
N ASP A 146 -14.63 -25.93 -15.63
CA ASP A 146 -15.31 -25.15 -16.69
C ASP A 146 -16.16 -23.99 -16.10
N MET A 147 -16.61 -24.08 -14.84
CA MET A 147 -17.37 -23.01 -14.18
C MET A 147 -16.52 -22.02 -13.37
N ILE A 148 -15.32 -22.43 -12.91
CA ILE A 148 -14.49 -21.63 -12.01
C ILE A 148 -13.43 -20.83 -12.78
N ASP A 149 -12.93 -21.36 -13.90
CA ASP A 149 -11.99 -20.62 -14.76
C ASP A 149 -12.63 -19.36 -15.38
N ASP A 150 -13.96 -19.30 -15.47
CA ASP A 150 -14.70 -18.08 -15.87
C ASP A 150 -14.65 -16.94 -14.83
N VAL A 151 -14.18 -17.19 -13.59
CA VAL A 151 -14.32 -16.25 -12.45
C VAL A 151 -13.00 -15.61 -12.01
N MET A 152 -11.84 -16.17 -12.34
CA MET A 152 -10.57 -15.88 -11.64
C MET A 152 -9.54 -15.06 -12.43
N ASP A 153 -9.93 -14.39 -13.52
CA ASP A 153 -9.01 -13.61 -14.35
C ASP A 153 -8.94 -12.14 -13.85
N ASP A 154 -8.15 -11.89 -12.79
CA ASP A 154 -8.06 -10.54 -12.18
C ASP A 154 -6.65 -10.25 -11.58
N GLU A 155 -5.61 -10.21 -12.43
CA GLU A 155 -4.21 -9.94 -11.99
C GLU A 155 -3.74 -8.48 -12.26
N GLY A 156 -4.64 -7.55 -12.59
CA GLY A 156 -4.30 -6.14 -12.92
C GLY A 156 -4.29 -5.13 -11.75
N GLU A 157 -4.61 -5.57 -10.53
CA GLU A 157 -5.22 -4.70 -9.50
C GLU A 157 -4.29 -3.65 -8.84
N GLU A 158 -2.96 -3.82 -8.70
CA GLU A 158 -2.18 -3.01 -7.73
C GLU A 158 -2.10 -1.48 -7.98
N GLU A 159 -1.97 -1.02 -9.24
CA GLU A 159 -1.94 0.43 -9.52
C GLU A 159 -3.35 1.05 -9.45
N ASP A 160 -4.33 0.33 -9.99
CA ASP A 160 -5.75 0.72 -9.94
C ASP A 160 -6.25 0.76 -8.49
N GLU A 161 -5.85 -0.20 -7.65
CA GLU A 161 -6.12 -0.20 -6.21
C GLU A 161 -5.55 1.03 -5.52
N THR A 162 -4.34 1.45 -5.90
CA THR A 162 -3.71 2.63 -5.31
C THR A 162 -4.50 3.89 -5.68
N GLU A 163 -4.92 4.04 -6.94
CA GLU A 163 -5.75 5.16 -7.38
C GLU A 163 -7.15 5.14 -6.75
N LEU A 164 -7.79 3.97 -6.69
CA LEU A 164 -9.08 3.76 -6.03
C LEU A 164 -9.01 4.11 -4.54
N GLU A 165 -7.93 3.75 -3.85
CA GLU A 165 -7.75 4.07 -2.45
C GLU A 165 -7.51 5.57 -2.23
N ILE A 166 -6.78 6.24 -3.15
CA ILE A 166 -6.67 7.71 -3.15
C ILE A 166 -8.04 8.35 -3.33
N GLN A 167 -8.87 7.84 -4.25
CA GLN A 167 -10.21 8.37 -4.50
C GLN A 167 -11.12 8.23 -3.29
N LYS A 168 -11.16 7.04 -2.65
CA LYS A 168 -11.94 6.80 -1.42
C LYS A 168 -11.53 7.75 -0.29
N VAL A 169 -10.23 7.93 -0.06
CA VAL A 169 -9.74 8.84 0.98
C VAL A 169 -10.12 10.30 0.68
N MET A 170 -10.08 10.71 -0.60
CA MET A 170 -10.53 12.05 -1.01
C MET A 170 -12.03 12.25 -0.79
N ASP A 171 -12.84 11.23 -1.09
CA ASP A 171 -14.29 11.26 -0.87
C ASP A 171 -14.62 11.31 0.63
N GLU A 172 -13.96 10.51 1.46
CA GLU A 172 -14.11 10.55 2.92
C GLU A 172 -13.70 11.90 3.50
N ALA A 173 -12.56 12.45 3.08
CA ALA A 173 -12.11 13.77 3.52
C ALA A 173 -13.06 14.89 3.06
N GLY A 174 -13.57 14.80 1.84
CA GLY A 174 -14.58 15.71 1.29
C GLY A 174 -15.89 15.64 2.06
N LEU A 175 -16.36 14.44 2.39
CA LEU A 175 -17.55 14.20 3.21
C LEU A 175 -17.36 14.70 4.64
N GLU A 176 -16.21 14.44 5.27
CA GLU A 176 -15.90 15.01 6.59
C GLU A 176 -15.87 16.53 6.57
N PHE A 177 -15.32 17.14 5.51
CA PHE A 177 -15.31 18.59 5.35
C PHE A 177 -16.72 19.15 5.16
N LYS A 178 -17.54 18.51 4.32
CA LYS A 178 -18.97 18.84 4.15
C LYS A 178 -19.73 18.75 5.48
N ASN A 179 -19.50 17.68 6.24
CA ASN A 179 -20.11 17.47 7.56
C ASN A 179 -19.68 18.54 8.58
N LYS A 180 -18.41 19.00 8.54
CA LYS A 180 -17.89 20.05 9.44
C LYS A 180 -18.39 21.45 9.09
N VAL A 181 -18.64 21.75 7.81
CA VAL A 181 -19.04 23.10 7.36
C VAL A 181 -20.57 23.20 7.14
N GLY A 182 -21.31 22.09 7.25
CA GLY A 182 -22.78 22.09 7.15
C GLY A 182 -23.32 22.51 5.78
N VAL A 183 -22.50 22.39 4.73
CA VAL A 183 -22.89 22.79 3.38
C VAL A 183 -23.69 21.65 2.76
N ALA A 184 -25.02 21.75 2.84
CA ALA A 184 -25.93 20.93 2.05
C ALA A 184 -25.69 21.15 0.54
N ASP A 185 -25.89 20.11 -0.27
CA ASP A 185 -25.50 19.94 -1.69
C ASP A 185 -25.93 21.04 -2.69
N SER A 186 -26.58 22.11 -2.24
CA SER A 186 -27.01 23.21 -3.09
C SER A 186 -25.92 24.26 -3.37
N ALA A 187 -24.75 24.20 -2.73
CA ALA A 187 -23.76 25.29 -2.81
C ALA A 187 -22.34 24.91 -3.26
N LEU A 188 -22.14 23.73 -3.87
CA LEU A 188 -21.00 23.53 -4.76
C LEU A 188 -21.50 22.94 -6.07
N PRO A 189 -20.95 23.36 -7.22
CA PRO A 189 -21.42 22.87 -8.50
C PRO A 189 -21.24 21.37 -8.48
N LYS A 190 -22.35 20.64 -8.69
CA LYS A 190 -22.28 19.30 -9.27
C LYS A 190 -21.19 19.40 -10.34
N GLN A 191 -20.27 18.45 -10.39
CA GLN A 191 -19.59 18.11 -11.64
C GLN A 191 -20.70 17.75 -12.64
N GLY A 192 -21.36 18.80 -13.14
CA GLY A 192 -22.33 18.77 -14.18
C GLY A 192 -21.47 18.55 -15.38
N ALA A 193 -21.42 17.28 -15.80
CA ALA A 193 -21.68 16.92 -17.18
C ALA A 193 -21.22 18.03 -18.14
N ASN A 194 -19.90 18.15 -18.29
CA ASN A 194 -19.30 19.04 -19.25
C ASN A 194 -19.44 18.48 -20.68
N ASP A 195 -20.46 17.66 -20.95
CA ASP A 195 -20.56 16.87 -22.17
C ASP A 195 -21.86 17.10 -22.95
N VAL A 196 -22.41 18.32 -22.86
CA VAL A 196 -23.46 18.76 -23.81
C VAL A 196 -23.11 20.10 -24.48
N GLY A 197 -22.10 20.81 -23.96
CA GLY A 197 -21.59 22.04 -24.56
C GLY A 197 -20.43 21.78 -25.54
N GLU A 198 -19.51 20.88 -25.18
CA GLU A 198 -18.33 20.60 -26.00
C GLU A 198 -18.70 19.82 -27.26
N ASP A 199 -19.65 18.88 -27.21
CA ASP A 199 -20.12 18.17 -28.40
C ASP A 199 -20.62 19.11 -29.50
N LYS A 200 -21.33 20.19 -29.16
CA LYS A 200 -21.79 21.16 -30.18
C LYS A 200 -20.65 21.99 -30.76
N GLU A 201 -19.62 22.30 -29.96
CA GLU A 201 -18.47 23.05 -30.44
C GLU A 201 -17.51 22.16 -31.23
N LEU A 202 -17.35 20.89 -30.83
CA LEU A 202 -16.59 19.89 -31.56
C LEU A 202 -17.27 19.51 -32.87
N ASP A 203 -18.59 19.29 -32.88
CA ASP A 203 -19.35 19.05 -34.12
C ASP A 203 -19.28 20.24 -35.08
N ALA A 204 -19.37 21.46 -34.55
CA ALA A 204 -19.20 22.67 -35.37
C ALA A 204 -17.78 22.79 -35.94
N ARG A 205 -16.74 22.48 -35.13
CA ARG A 205 -15.34 22.49 -35.57
C ARG A 205 -15.05 21.39 -36.59
N VAL A 206 -15.60 20.19 -36.43
CA VAL A 206 -15.46 19.08 -37.38
C VAL A 206 -16.21 19.35 -38.67
N ALA A 207 -17.40 19.96 -38.60
CA ALA A 207 -18.15 20.38 -39.79
C ALA A 207 -17.39 21.46 -40.58
N ALA A 208 -16.80 22.45 -39.90
CA ALA A 208 -15.99 23.48 -40.54
C ALA A 208 -14.72 22.91 -41.19
N LEU A 209 -14.06 21.94 -40.55
CA LEU A 209 -12.90 21.24 -41.10
C LEU A 209 -13.26 20.41 -42.34
N ARG A 210 -14.40 19.73 -42.35
CA ARG A 210 -14.87 18.97 -43.53
C ARG A 210 -15.26 19.87 -44.70
N ALA A 211 -15.75 21.09 -44.43
CA ALA A 211 -16.05 22.06 -45.47
C ALA A 211 -14.79 22.68 -46.10
N ALA A 212 -13.71 22.83 -45.32
CA ALA A 212 -12.44 23.37 -45.82
C ALA A 212 -11.58 22.36 -46.61
N MET A 213 -11.90 21.06 -46.53
CA MET A 213 -11.21 19.99 -47.28
C MET A 213 -11.94 19.53 -48.57
N LYS A 214 -13.03 20.21 -48.97
CA LYS A 214 -13.63 20.07 -50.31
C LYS A 214 -13.35 21.30 -51.14
#